data_AF-A0A0S4IR07-F1
#
_entry.id   AF-A0A0S4IR07-F1
#
_cell.length_a   1.000
_cell.length_b   1.000
_cell.length_c   1.000
_cell.angle_alpha   90.00
_cell.angle_beta   90.00
_cell.angle_gamma   90.00
#
_symmetry.space_group_name_H-M   'P 1'
#
loop_
_entity.id
_entity.type
_entity.pdbx_description
1 polymer ?
#
loop_
_entity_poly.entity_id
_entity_poly.type
_entity_poly.pdbx_seq_one_letter_code
_entity_poly.pdbx_strand_id
1 'polypeptide(L)'
;MLSRSLVRLSRSNGKNRFPSVVSYNRLPWEQLAAHSNQVHAAVSPHYDQILSLASQRKLPQLVKEEHIQIPELHQLRLLPGTVYIMKHSEGGHAQPIPNWEKKLVTDSHATQYYGSVGLLHHLNVAEIATFVSPDLRIYCNAVTVTPSGRQAASDAPLKSSSIGEIGVDGGFTIFQYYRPNRPAAEIVKPLMAFYRHVPTLSVVNDFAGKSWTPRLDAPVRSPTAKVTPNKPFVPPQSYLYGLAERRAVIPGDSYGRRSLMWGNWF
;
A
#
# COMPACT_ATOMS: atom_id res chain seq x y z
N MET A 1 -37.17 -55.83 37.82
CA MET A 1 -35.89 -55.71 37.08
C MET A 1 -36.05 -54.61 36.04
N LEU A 2 -35.57 -53.40 36.30
CA LEU A 2 -35.65 -52.27 35.36
C LEU A 2 -34.41 -52.26 34.47
N SER A 3 -34.63 -52.46 33.17
CA SER A 3 -33.61 -52.40 32.11
C SER A 3 -33.03 -50.98 32.02
N ARG A 4 -31.74 -50.83 32.36
CA ARG A 4 -30.98 -49.61 32.09
C ARG A 4 -30.60 -49.58 30.62
N SER A 5 -31.46 -49.02 29.78
CA SER A 5 -31.08 -48.65 28.41
C SER A 5 -30.07 -47.51 28.47
N LEU A 6 -28.78 -47.85 28.35
CA LEU A 6 -27.71 -46.89 28.10
C LEU A 6 -27.96 -46.24 26.74
N VAL A 7 -28.57 -45.06 26.75
CA VAL A 7 -28.59 -44.16 25.60
C VAL A 7 -27.15 -43.72 25.37
N ARG A 8 -26.43 -44.43 24.48
CA ARG A 8 -25.15 -43.97 23.96
C ARG A 8 -25.43 -42.68 23.19
N LEU A 9 -24.97 -41.55 23.72
CA LEU A 9 -24.90 -40.28 22.99
C LEU A 9 -23.96 -40.46 21.79
N SER A 10 -24.53 -40.93 20.67
CA SER A 10 -23.87 -40.98 19.38
C SER A 10 -23.59 -39.55 18.93
N ARG A 11 -22.37 -39.05 19.17
CA ARG A 11 -21.89 -37.79 18.61
C ARG A 11 -21.55 -37.97 17.12
N SER A 12 -22.57 -38.21 16.31
CA SER A 12 -22.50 -38.02 14.86
C SER A 12 -22.96 -36.60 14.54
N ASN A 13 -22.25 -35.60 15.05
CA ASN A 13 -22.57 -34.21 14.79
C ASN A 13 -21.90 -33.77 13.48
N GLY A 14 -22.66 -33.85 12.40
CA GLY A 14 -22.34 -33.24 11.11
C GLY A 14 -21.50 -34.10 10.17
N LYS A 15 -21.79 -34.02 8.87
CA LYS A 15 -20.89 -34.53 7.82
C LYS A 15 -19.54 -33.82 8.03
N ASN A 16 -18.46 -34.57 8.29
CA ASN A 16 -17.08 -34.09 8.50
C ASN A 16 -16.46 -33.39 7.26
N ARG A 17 -17.22 -32.53 6.60
CA ARG A 17 -16.74 -31.67 5.52
C ARG A 17 -16.37 -30.34 6.20
N PHE A 18 -15.10 -29.97 6.14
CA PHE A 18 -14.50 -28.77 6.78
C PHE A 18 -14.32 -28.89 8.31
N PRO A 19 -13.34 -29.68 8.78
CA PRO A 19 -12.98 -29.70 10.20
C PRO A 19 -12.39 -28.35 10.65
N SER A 20 -12.32 -28.12 11.96
CA SER A 20 -11.59 -26.96 12.50
C SER A 20 -10.10 -27.06 12.15
N VAL A 21 -9.59 -26.08 11.41
CA VAL A 21 -8.19 -26.02 10.98
C VAL A 21 -7.39 -25.09 11.89
N VAL A 22 -6.09 -25.37 12.04
CA VAL A 22 -5.15 -24.48 12.74
C VAL A 22 -5.08 -23.14 12.02
N SER A 23 -5.28 -22.04 12.76
CA SER A 23 -5.21 -20.70 12.21
C SER A 23 -3.80 -20.31 11.76
N TYR A 24 -3.70 -19.50 10.71
CA TYR A 24 -2.43 -18.93 10.23
C TYR A 24 -1.64 -18.15 11.29
N ASN A 25 -2.32 -17.64 12.33
CA ASN A 25 -1.68 -17.01 13.49
C ASN A 25 -0.75 -17.92 14.29
N ARG A 26 -0.71 -19.23 14.02
CA ARG A 26 0.16 -20.19 14.71
C ARG A 26 1.16 -20.87 13.77
N LEU A 27 1.12 -20.58 12.47
CA LEU A 27 1.98 -21.22 11.47
C LEU A 27 3.17 -20.30 11.15
N PRO A 28 4.42 -20.71 11.45
CA PRO A 28 5.58 -19.84 11.27
C PRO A 28 5.80 -19.36 9.83
N TRP A 29 5.48 -20.18 8.82
CA TRP A 29 5.63 -19.82 7.41
C TRP A 29 4.57 -18.86 6.88
N GLU A 30 3.46 -18.66 7.61
CA GLU A 30 2.41 -17.67 7.27
C GLU A 30 2.61 -16.34 8.00
N GLN A 31 3.49 -16.30 9.02
CA GLN A 31 3.73 -15.11 9.82
C GLN A 31 4.85 -14.27 9.22
N LEU A 32 4.64 -12.96 9.17
CA LEU A 32 5.71 -12.02 8.85
C LEU A 32 6.52 -11.72 10.12
N ALA A 33 7.79 -12.09 10.10
CA ALA A 33 8.70 -11.75 11.18
C ALA A 33 8.93 -10.24 11.24
N ALA A 34 8.98 -9.65 12.44
CA ALA A 34 9.03 -8.20 12.61
C ALA A 34 10.31 -7.53 12.05
N HIS A 35 11.40 -8.30 11.93
CA HIS A 35 12.67 -7.87 11.36
C HIS A 35 12.82 -8.25 9.87
N SER A 36 11.79 -8.85 9.26
CA SER A 36 11.83 -9.27 7.86
C SER A 36 11.49 -8.10 6.95
N ASN A 37 12.23 -8.01 5.84
CA ASN A 37 11.99 -7.04 4.77
C ASN A 37 10.60 -7.21 4.12
N GLN A 38 10.00 -8.39 4.27
CA GLN A 38 8.65 -8.67 3.78
C GLN A 38 7.57 -7.83 4.49
N VAL A 39 7.80 -7.37 5.73
CA VAL A 39 6.89 -6.43 6.39
C VAL A 39 6.81 -5.14 5.59
N HIS A 40 7.97 -4.60 5.18
CA HIS A 40 8.06 -3.40 4.37
C HIS A 40 7.43 -3.58 2.99
N ALA A 41 7.65 -4.74 2.35
CA ALA A 41 7.00 -5.09 1.09
C ALA A 41 5.46 -5.12 1.20
N ALA A 42 4.93 -5.60 2.32
CA ALA A 42 3.51 -5.69 2.55
C ALA A 42 2.87 -4.33 2.85
N VAL A 43 3.54 -3.44 3.61
CA VAL A 43 2.95 -2.16 4.04
C VAL A 43 3.19 -0.99 3.08
N SER A 44 4.31 -0.96 2.38
CA SER A 44 4.71 0.22 1.59
C SER A 44 3.69 0.65 0.52
N PRO A 45 3.05 -0.26 -0.24
CA PRO A 45 2.08 0.17 -1.28
C PRO A 45 0.85 0.85 -0.67
N HIS A 46 0.52 0.52 0.58
CA HIS A 46 -0.63 1.10 1.27
C HIS A 46 -0.35 2.53 1.73
N TYR A 47 0.89 2.87 2.04
CA TYR A 47 1.24 4.26 2.35
C TYR A 47 1.06 5.17 1.14
N ASP A 48 1.44 4.73 -0.05
CA ASP A 48 1.23 5.50 -1.28
C ASP A 48 -0.26 5.75 -1.56
N GLN A 49 -1.10 4.74 -1.34
CA GLN A 49 -2.55 4.87 -1.44
C GLN A 49 -3.14 5.82 -0.37
N ILE A 50 -2.65 5.75 0.87
CA ILE A 50 -3.07 6.65 1.95
C ILE A 50 -2.71 8.09 1.60
N LEU A 51 -1.49 8.34 1.10
CA LEU A 51 -1.06 9.65 0.65
C LEU A 51 -1.89 10.16 -0.53
N SER A 52 -2.17 9.29 -1.50
CA SER A 52 -3.06 9.60 -2.63
C SER A 52 -4.43 10.07 -2.16
N LEU A 53 -5.06 9.34 -1.23
CA LEU A 53 -6.35 9.75 -0.66
C LEU A 53 -6.26 11.04 0.17
N ALA A 54 -5.23 11.15 1.01
CA ALA A 54 -5.00 12.29 1.89
C ALA A 54 -4.71 13.58 1.10
N SER A 55 -4.17 13.46 -0.12
CA SER A 55 -3.92 14.57 -1.05
C SER A 55 -5.19 15.15 -1.66
N GLN A 56 -6.27 14.36 -1.73
CA GLN A 56 -7.52 14.74 -2.38
C GLN A 56 -8.62 15.11 -1.39
N ARG A 57 -8.58 14.56 -0.17
CA ARG A 57 -9.63 14.74 0.83
C ARG A 57 -9.04 15.01 2.21
N LYS A 58 -9.72 15.86 2.98
CA LYS A 58 -9.44 16.04 4.41
C LYS A 58 -9.87 14.80 5.20
N LEU A 59 -8.91 14.17 5.88
CA LEU A 59 -9.08 12.98 6.71
C LEU A 59 -8.77 13.36 8.17
N PRO A 60 -9.77 13.78 8.96
CA PRO A 60 -9.55 14.38 10.28
C PRO A 60 -8.97 13.40 11.31
N GLN A 61 -9.12 12.09 11.09
CA GLN A 61 -8.54 11.08 11.98
C GLN A 61 -7.11 10.70 11.60
N LEU A 62 -6.66 11.06 10.39
CA LEU A 62 -5.35 10.68 9.87
C LEU A 62 -4.28 11.68 10.31
N VAL A 63 -4.55 12.99 10.26
CA VAL A 63 -3.57 14.02 10.69
C VAL A 63 -3.77 14.30 12.18
N LYS A 64 -2.69 14.27 12.95
CA LYS A 64 -2.67 14.52 14.39
C LYS A 64 -1.58 15.54 14.74
N GLU A 65 -1.92 16.44 15.65
CA GLU A 65 -1.00 17.44 16.20
C GLU A 65 -0.08 16.85 17.28
N GLU A 66 -0.53 15.81 17.97
CA GLU A 66 0.23 15.16 19.04
C GLU A 66 0.13 13.63 18.96
N HIS A 67 1.09 12.94 19.57
CA HIS A 67 1.09 11.48 19.63
C HIS A 67 -0.10 10.98 20.44
N ILE A 68 -0.66 9.85 20.02
CA ILE A 68 -1.82 9.27 20.71
C ILE A 68 -1.36 8.77 22.09
N GLN A 69 -1.77 9.48 23.14
CA GLN A 69 -1.47 9.11 24.52
C GLN A 69 -2.46 8.03 24.99
N ILE A 70 -1.98 6.79 25.07
CA ILE A 70 -2.75 5.66 25.61
C ILE A 70 -2.04 5.13 26.86
N PRO A 71 -2.75 4.95 27.98
CA PRO A 71 -2.18 4.31 29.17
C PRO A 71 -1.58 2.94 28.82
N GLU A 72 -0.42 2.62 29.40
CA GLU A 72 0.36 1.41 29.07
C GLU A 72 -0.49 0.12 29.08
N LEU A 73 -1.39 0.00 30.07
CA LEU A 73 -2.32 -1.13 30.22
C LEU A 73 -3.24 -1.35 29.01
N HIS A 74 -3.49 -0.33 28.21
CA HIS A 74 -4.39 -0.39 27.07
C HIS A 74 -3.67 -0.33 25.71
N GLN A 75 -2.36 -0.09 25.70
CA GLN A 75 -1.58 0.06 24.48
C GLN A 75 -1.68 -1.15 23.56
N LEU A 76 -1.51 -2.37 24.09
CA LEU A 76 -1.56 -3.62 23.30
C LEU A 76 -2.93 -3.88 22.65
N ARG A 77 -4.00 -3.31 23.21
CA ARG A 77 -5.36 -3.49 22.71
C ARG A 77 -5.75 -2.44 21.69
N LEU A 78 -5.31 -1.19 21.88
CA LEU A 78 -5.81 -0.03 21.13
C LEU A 78 -4.84 0.47 20.05
N LEU A 79 -3.52 0.31 20.24
CA LEU A 79 -2.55 0.81 19.26
C LEU A 79 -2.51 -0.03 17.99
N PRO A 80 -2.45 -1.38 18.01
CA PRO A 80 -2.29 -2.15 16.78
C PRO A 80 -3.41 -1.88 15.77
N GLY A 81 -3.03 -1.48 14.56
CA GLY A 81 -3.91 -1.09 13.48
C GLY A 81 -4.26 0.40 13.42
N THR A 82 -3.73 1.21 14.33
CA THR A 82 -3.80 2.67 14.20
C THR A 82 -2.75 3.18 13.23
N VAL A 83 -3.17 4.14 12.40
CA VAL A 83 -2.29 4.89 11.50
C VAL A 83 -2.64 6.36 11.60
N TYR A 84 -1.60 7.18 11.74
CA TYR A 84 -1.72 8.63 11.69
C TYR A 84 -0.47 9.26 11.09
N ILE A 85 -0.59 10.53 10.75
CA ILE A 85 0.45 11.37 10.15
C ILE A 85 0.65 12.57 11.07
N MET A 86 1.91 12.94 11.29
CA MET A 86 2.30 14.06 12.12
C MET A 86 3.32 14.93 11.41
N LYS A 87 3.18 16.25 11.54
CA LYS A 87 4.11 17.21 10.95
C LYS A 87 5.41 17.25 11.74
N HIS A 88 6.53 17.52 11.06
CA HIS A 88 7.81 17.65 11.76
C HIS A 88 7.83 18.79 12.79
N SER A 89 7.16 19.92 12.49
CA SER A 89 7.05 21.07 13.40
C SER A 89 6.32 20.74 14.71
N GLU A 90 5.45 19.74 14.69
CA GLU A 90 4.61 19.30 15.81
C GLU A 90 5.23 18.10 16.54
N GLY A 91 6.49 17.76 16.25
CA GLY A 91 7.18 16.64 16.87
C GLY A 91 7.17 15.36 16.03
N GLY A 92 6.94 15.41 14.73
CA GLY A 92 6.99 14.22 13.86
C GLY A 92 8.34 13.48 13.82
N HIS A 93 9.44 14.13 14.22
CA HIS A 93 10.74 13.47 14.45
C HIS A 93 10.87 12.85 15.85
N ALA A 94 10.02 13.27 16.77
CA ALA A 94 10.04 12.79 18.14
C ALA A 94 9.60 11.33 18.19
N GLN A 95 10.07 10.67 19.23
CA GLN A 95 9.70 9.30 19.50
C GLN A 95 8.25 9.25 20.00
N PRO A 96 7.40 8.36 19.43
CA PRO A 96 5.97 8.41 19.71
C PRO A 96 5.58 8.02 21.13
N ILE A 97 6.32 7.09 21.75
CA ILE A 97 6.08 6.63 23.12
C ILE A 97 7.42 6.57 23.85
N PRO A 98 7.55 7.17 25.05
CA PRO A 98 8.77 7.09 25.86
C PRO A 98 9.16 5.63 26.12
N ASN A 99 10.47 5.37 26.27
CA ASN A 99 11.04 4.04 26.58
C ASN A 99 10.95 2.97 25.48
N TRP A 100 10.37 3.28 24.30
CA TRP A 100 10.45 2.39 23.15
C TRP A 100 11.85 2.45 22.52
N GLU A 101 12.31 1.35 21.94
CA GLU A 101 13.60 1.30 21.27
C GLU A 101 13.44 1.74 19.80
N LYS A 102 14.13 2.80 19.38
CA LYS A 102 14.16 3.23 17.97
C LYS A 102 15.21 2.42 17.20
N LYS A 103 14.78 1.71 16.15
CA LYS A 103 15.66 0.99 15.22
C LYS A 103 15.55 1.59 13.83
N LEU A 104 16.65 2.18 13.34
CA LEU A 104 16.72 2.68 11.97
C LEU A 104 16.79 1.51 10.99
N VAL A 105 15.98 1.56 9.94
CA VAL A 105 16.00 0.57 8.86
C VAL A 105 17.01 1.03 7.82
N THR A 106 18.23 0.53 7.95
CA THR A 106 19.34 0.85 7.03
C THR A 106 19.50 -0.17 5.89
N ASP A 107 18.78 -1.29 5.93
CA ASP A 107 18.86 -2.32 4.90
C ASP A 107 18.27 -1.83 3.56
N SER A 108 19.08 -1.89 2.50
CA SER A 108 18.68 -1.52 1.14
C SER A 108 17.53 -2.40 0.62
N HIS A 109 17.48 -3.67 1.02
CA HIS A 109 16.42 -4.59 0.62
C HIS A 109 15.07 -4.30 1.29
N ALA A 110 15.06 -3.60 2.43
CA ALA A 110 13.83 -3.11 3.06
C ALA A 110 13.39 -1.77 2.46
N THR A 111 14.35 -0.87 2.24
CA THR A 111 14.10 0.49 1.75
C THR A 111 13.68 0.55 0.28
N GLN A 112 14.09 -0.42 -0.56
CA GLN A 112 13.69 -0.48 -1.98
C GLN A 112 12.16 -0.45 -2.21
N TYR A 113 11.37 -0.98 -1.28
CA TYR A 113 9.91 -1.04 -1.39
C TYR A 113 9.24 0.34 -1.26
N TYR A 114 9.97 1.36 -0.80
CA TYR A 114 9.48 2.72 -0.62
C TYR A 114 9.78 3.62 -1.83
N GLY A 115 10.40 3.11 -2.89
CA GLY A 115 10.79 3.92 -4.05
C GLY A 115 9.63 4.56 -4.80
N SER A 116 8.42 3.98 -4.74
CA SER A 116 7.22 4.58 -5.34
C SER A 116 6.45 5.49 -4.37
N VAL A 117 6.70 5.38 -3.06
CA VAL A 117 5.92 6.07 -2.03
C VAL A 117 6.14 7.57 -2.16
N GLY A 118 5.07 8.30 -2.46
CA GLY A 118 5.12 9.76 -2.55
C GLY A 118 5.65 10.30 -3.87
N LEU A 119 5.98 9.43 -4.84
CA LEU A 119 6.45 9.83 -6.17
C LEU A 119 5.43 10.73 -6.90
N LEU A 120 4.14 10.39 -6.81
CA LEU A 120 3.03 11.15 -7.39
C LEU A 120 2.83 12.52 -6.74
N HIS A 121 3.34 12.71 -5.52
CA HIS A 121 3.15 13.92 -4.72
C HIS A 121 4.43 14.74 -4.58
N HIS A 122 5.48 14.42 -5.34
CA HIS A 122 6.80 15.06 -5.23
C HIS A 122 7.36 14.99 -3.79
N LEU A 123 7.15 13.85 -3.13
CA LEU A 123 7.63 13.56 -1.79
C LEU A 123 8.73 12.49 -1.87
N ASN A 124 9.73 12.59 -1.01
CA ASN A 124 10.81 11.62 -0.88
C ASN A 124 10.79 11.02 0.52
N VAL A 125 10.94 9.70 0.60
CA VAL A 125 11.15 9.02 1.90
C VAL A 125 12.58 9.29 2.36
N ALA A 126 12.71 10.00 3.48
CA ALA A 126 14.00 10.41 4.04
C ALA A 126 14.55 9.41 5.05
N GLU A 127 13.68 8.89 5.93
CA GLU A 127 14.07 7.98 6.99
C GLU A 127 12.95 6.98 7.25
N ILE A 128 13.34 5.73 7.53
CA ILE A 128 12.42 4.69 7.98
C ILE A 128 12.95 4.17 9.31
N ALA A 129 12.12 4.25 10.34
CA ALA A 129 12.44 3.80 11.68
C ALA A 129 11.35 2.86 12.20
N THR A 130 11.76 1.79 12.85
CA THR A 130 10.87 0.88 13.56
C THR A 130 11.06 1.09 15.05
N PHE A 131 10.01 1.51 15.74
CA PHE A 131 9.99 1.60 17.19
C PHE A 131 9.47 0.30 17.79
N VAL A 132 10.19 -0.23 18.77
CA VAL A 132 9.89 -1.51 19.41
C VAL A 132 9.50 -1.27 20.86
N SER A 133 8.35 -1.81 21.27
CA SER A 133 7.92 -1.74 22.66
C SER A 133 8.85 -2.55 23.58
N PRO A 134 9.02 -2.17 24.86
CA PRO A 134 9.90 -2.87 25.80
C PRO A 134 9.49 -4.32 26.06
N ASP A 135 8.19 -4.64 25.91
CA ASP A 135 7.66 -6.00 26.02
C ASP A 135 7.74 -6.80 24.71
N LEU A 136 8.24 -6.20 23.63
CA LEU A 136 8.37 -6.76 22.27
C LEU A 136 7.03 -7.22 21.66
N ARG A 137 5.89 -6.69 22.11
CA ARG A 137 4.55 -7.09 21.63
C ARG A 137 3.93 -6.11 20.65
N ILE A 138 4.44 -4.88 20.57
CA ILE A 138 3.93 -3.84 19.69
C ILE A 138 5.11 -3.20 18.96
N TYR A 139 4.93 -3.04 17.67
CA TYR A 139 5.89 -2.39 16.80
C TYR A 139 5.20 -1.17 16.17
N CYS A 140 5.95 -0.11 15.95
CA CYS A 140 5.50 1.04 15.19
C CYS A 140 6.47 1.30 14.04
N ASN A 141 5.99 1.18 12.81
CA ASN A 141 6.75 1.62 11.65
C ASN A 141 6.52 3.13 11.46
N ALA A 142 7.60 3.88 11.40
CA ALA A 142 7.61 5.32 11.20
C ALA A 142 8.35 5.64 9.91
N VAL A 143 7.63 6.25 8.97
CA VAL A 143 8.15 6.62 7.66
C VAL A 143 8.17 8.13 7.56
N THR A 144 9.37 8.69 7.64
CA THR A 144 9.63 10.12 7.56
C THR A 144 9.74 10.51 6.08
N VAL A 145 8.92 11.47 5.68
CA VAL A 145 8.78 11.93 4.31
C VAL A 145 9.10 13.41 4.25
N THR A 146 9.97 13.80 3.32
CA THR A 146 10.34 15.19 3.07
C THR A 146 9.89 15.62 1.67
N PRO A 147 9.62 16.90 1.45
CA PRO A 147 9.38 17.43 0.11
C PRO A 147 10.60 17.15 -0.79
N SER A 148 10.38 16.55 -1.95
CA SER A 148 11.38 16.60 -3.01
C SER A 148 11.42 18.05 -3.47
N GLY A 149 12.59 18.71 -3.51
CA GLY A 149 12.72 20.15 -3.86
C GLY A 149 12.22 20.56 -5.25
N ARG A 150 11.48 19.70 -5.95
CA ARG A 150 10.69 20.02 -7.12
C ARG A 150 9.40 20.69 -6.65
N GLN A 151 9.21 21.96 -7.02
CA GLN A 151 7.98 22.69 -6.73
C GLN A 151 6.78 21.83 -7.14
N ALA A 152 5.97 21.41 -6.17
CA ALA A 152 4.64 20.90 -6.45
C ALA A 152 3.92 22.01 -7.21
N ALA A 153 3.56 21.74 -8.48
CA ALA A 153 2.72 22.64 -9.25
C ALA A 153 1.53 23.02 -8.37
N SER A 154 1.26 24.32 -8.25
CA SER A 154 0.31 24.88 -7.29
C SER A 154 -1.13 24.48 -7.61
N ASP A 155 -1.46 23.22 -7.39
CA ASP A 155 -2.80 22.71 -7.58
C ASP A 155 -3.59 23.02 -6.31
N ALA A 156 -4.59 23.88 -6.47
CA ALA A 156 -5.57 24.28 -5.46
C ALA A 156 -6.25 23.14 -4.63
N PRO A 157 -6.34 21.85 -5.05
CA PRO A 157 -6.91 20.80 -4.20
C PRO A 157 -6.01 20.44 -3.01
N LEU A 158 -4.69 20.64 -3.13
CA LEU A 158 -3.76 20.29 -2.06
C LEU A 158 -3.94 21.18 -0.84
N LYS A 159 -4.19 22.49 -1.01
CA LYS A 159 -4.36 23.44 0.11
C LYS A 159 -5.53 23.09 1.05
N SER A 160 -6.58 22.43 0.53
CA SER A 160 -7.72 21.95 1.32
C SER A 160 -7.60 20.50 1.78
N SER A 161 -6.51 19.83 1.42
CA SER A 161 -6.29 18.42 1.71
C SER A 161 -5.41 18.24 2.94
N SER A 162 -5.44 17.03 3.48
CA SER A 162 -4.67 16.67 4.67
C SER A 162 -3.17 16.92 4.46
N ILE A 163 -2.68 16.72 3.22
CA ILE A 163 -1.28 16.92 2.86
C ILE A 163 -0.93 18.41 2.71
N GLY A 164 -1.83 19.26 2.22
CA GLY A 164 -1.56 20.70 2.21
C GLY A 164 -1.64 21.35 3.59
N GLU A 165 -2.49 20.84 4.49
CA GLU A 165 -2.50 21.26 5.91
C GLU A 165 -1.20 20.90 6.64
N ILE A 166 -0.57 19.79 6.24
CA ILE A 166 0.72 19.33 6.74
C ILE A 166 1.88 20.26 6.35
N GLY A 167 1.71 21.09 5.32
CA GLY A 167 2.71 22.04 4.90
C GLY A 167 3.87 21.35 4.16
N VAL A 168 4.12 21.79 2.93
CA VAL A 168 5.22 21.31 2.10
C VAL A 168 6.58 21.75 2.66
N ASP A 169 6.62 22.62 3.67
CA ASP A 169 7.84 23.34 4.07
C ASP A 169 8.74 22.59 5.07
N GLY A 170 8.25 21.52 5.72
CA GLY A 170 9.01 20.83 6.77
C GLY A 170 9.11 19.30 6.64
N GLY A 171 8.16 18.66 5.95
CA GLY A 171 8.00 17.20 5.94
C GLY A 171 7.12 16.67 7.09
N PHE A 172 6.83 15.37 7.04
CA PHE A 172 5.96 14.69 7.99
C PHE A 172 6.33 13.22 8.16
N THR A 173 5.84 12.61 9.23
CA THR A 173 6.08 11.19 9.53
C THR A 173 4.76 10.43 9.59
N ILE A 174 4.69 9.30 8.90
CA ILE A 174 3.58 8.34 8.97
C ILE A 174 3.90 7.32 10.07
N PHE A 175 3.03 7.17 11.06
CA PHE A 175 3.16 6.18 12.12
C PHE A 175 2.12 5.08 11.92
N GLN A 176 2.55 3.83 11.86
CA GLN A 176 1.70 2.64 11.83
C GLN A 176 2.05 1.67 12.95
N TYR A 177 1.09 1.38 13.82
CA TYR A 177 1.26 0.39 14.88
C TYR A 177 0.76 -0.99 14.44
N TYR A 178 1.50 -2.03 14.78
CA TYR A 178 1.14 -3.41 14.46
C TYR A 178 1.70 -4.39 15.49
N ARG A 179 1.18 -5.62 15.48
CA ARG A 179 1.70 -6.73 16.29
C ARG A 179 2.76 -7.50 15.49
N PRO A 180 3.90 -7.87 16.11
CA PRO A 180 4.92 -8.67 15.45
C PRO A 180 4.44 -10.11 15.23
N ASN A 181 5.07 -10.83 14.28
CA ASN A 181 4.83 -12.24 14.00
C ASN A 181 3.36 -12.56 13.72
N ARG A 182 2.73 -11.72 12.89
CA ARG A 182 1.35 -11.89 12.44
C ARG A 182 1.31 -12.09 10.92
N PRO A 183 0.26 -12.75 10.40
CA PRO A 183 0.05 -12.83 8.96
C PRO A 183 -0.06 -11.43 8.35
N ALA A 184 0.41 -11.27 7.12
CA ALA A 184 0.37 -10.00 6.39
C ALA A 184 -1.03 -9.36 6.40
N ALA A 185 -2.06 -10.20 6.27
CA ALA A 185 -3.45 -9.76 6.29
C ALA A 185 -3.83 -9.00 7.57
N GLU A 186 -3.28 -9.34 8.73
CA GLU A 186 -3.58 -8.62 9.98
C GLU A 186 -2.94 -7.23 10.01
N ILE A 187 -1.71 -7.12 9.51
CA ILE A 187 -0.93 -5.87 9.47
C ILE A 187 -1.55 -4.89 8.47
N VAL A 188 -2.01 -5.41 7.34
CA VAL A 188 -2.53 -4.63 6.21
C VAL A 188 -4.02 -4.29 6.33
N LYS A 189 -4.82 -5.14 6.98
CA LYS A 189 -6.28 -4.96 7.08
C LYS A 189 -6.72 -3.57 7.58
N PRO A 190 -6.08 -2.93 8.58
CA PRO A 190 -6.44 -1.58 8.98
C PRO A 190 -6.20 -0.53 7.90
N LEU A 191 -5.18 -0.72 7.05
CA LEU A 191 -4.83 0.17 5.94
C LEU A 191 -5.84 0.09 4.79
N MET A 192 -6.51 -1.06 4.64
CA MET A 192 -7.54 -1.27 3.63
C MET A 192 -8.72 -0.30 3.75
N ALA A 193 -8.96 0.27 4.94
CA ALA A 193 -9.98 1.29 5.14
C ALA A 193 -9.76 2.56 4.29
N PHE A 194 -8.51 2.81 3.86
CA PHE A 194 -8.12 3.96 3.05
C PHE A 194 -8.11 3.67 1.53
N TYR A 195 -8.53 2.47 1.09
CA TYR A 195 -8.76 2.15 -0.32
C TYR A 195 -10.09 2.73 -0.81
N ARG A 196 -10.20 4.05 -0.75
CA ARG A 196 -11.29 4.81 -1.37
C ARG A 196 -10.71 5.58 -2.53
N HIS A 197 -11.21 5.31 -3.73
CA HIS A 197 -10.77 6.01 -4.93
C HIS A 197 -11.60 7.29 -5.08
N VAL A 198 -10.95 8.44 -4.87
CA VAL A 198 -11.55 9.76 -5.09
C VAL A 198 -10.98 10.30 -6.41
N PRO A 199 -11.81 10.86 -7.30
CA PRO A 199 -11.32 11.36 -8.58
C PRO A 199 -10.51 12.65 -8.40
N THR A 200 -9.47 12.81 -9.21
CA THR A 200 -8.77 14.09 -9.37
C THR A 200 -9.46 14.91 -10.44
N LEU A 201 -9.82 16.16 -10.13
CA LEU A 201 -10.52 17.07 -11.06
C LEU A 201 -9.58 18.02 -11.82
N SER A 202 -8.26 17.83 -11.78
CA SER A 202 -7.27 18.73 -12.38
C SER A 202 -7.55 19.01 -13.86
N VAL A 203 -7.75 17.95 -14.67
CA VAL A 203 -8.05 18.07 -16.10
C VAL A 203 -9.41 18.72 -16.35
N VAL A 204 -10.41 18.48 -15.50
CA VAL A 204 -11.73 19.10 -15.64
C VAL A 204 -11.67 20.59 -15.31
N ASN A 205 -10.90 20.94 -14.28
CA ASN A 205 -10.67 22.33 -13.89
C ASN A 205 -9.94 23.14 -14.98
N ASP A 206 -9.12 22.49 -15.80
CA ASP A 206 -8.50 23.15 -16.96
C ASP A 206 -9.51 23.65 -18.00
N PHE A 207 -10.67 23.00 -18.12
CA PHE A 207 -11.77 23.49 -18.99
C PHE A 207 -12.50 24.69 -18.38
N ALA A 208 -12.41 24.88 -17.06
CA ALA A 208 -12.97 26.00 -16.34
C ALA A 208 -11.97 27.17 -16.33
N GLY A 209 -12.01 28.01 -17.37
CA GLY A 209 -11.28 29.28 -17.40
C GLY A 209 -10.09 29.36 -18.36
N LYS A 210 -9.77 28.29 -19.10
CA LYS A 210 -8.84 28.34 -20.25
C LYS A 210 -9.61 28.28 -21.56
N SER A 211 -9.09 28.94 -22.60
CA SER A 211 -9.63 28.83 -23.95
C SER A 211 -9.29 27.46 -24.54
N TRP A 212 -10.30 26.66 -24.85
CA TRP A 212 -10.17 25.40 -25.55
C TRP A 212 -11.16 25.37 -26.72
N THR A 213 -10.83 24.62 -27.78
CA THR A 213 -11.67 24.52 -28.98
C THR A 213 -12.20 23.09 -29.12
N PRO A 214 -13.53 22.86 -29.07
CA PRO A 214 -14.09 21.54 -29.30
C PRO A 214 -13.79 21.06 -30.72
N ARG A 215 -13.38 19.80 -30.86
CA ARG A 215 -13.29 19.11 -32.16
C ARG A 215 -14.45 18.14 -32.26
N LEU A 216 -15.50 18.54 -32.97
CA LEU A 216 -16.72 17.75 -33.15
C LEU A 216 -16.54 16.68 -34.23
N ASP A 217 -15.69 16.94 -35.22
CA ASP A 217 -15.41 16.04 -36.33
C ASP A 217 -13.98 15.52 -36.30
N ALA A 218 -13.81 14.30 -36.79
CA ALA A 218 -12.48 13.77 -37.08
C ALA A 218 -11.84 14.59 -38.21
N PRO A 219 -10.56 14.97 -38.10
CA PRO A 219 -9.89 15.68 -39.17
C PRO A 219 -9.81 14.80 -40.42
N VAL A 220 -10.09 15.39 -41.58
CA VAL A 220 -9.93 14.71 -42.88
C VAL A 220 -8.44 14.43 -43.08
N ARG A 221 -8.06 13.15 -43.04
CA ARG A 221 -6.69 12.72 -43.36
C ARG A 221 -6.51 12.77 -44.87
N SER A 222 -5.38 13.30 -45.34
CA SER A 222 -5.06 13.21 -46.75
C SER A 222 -4.94 11.74 -47.16
N PRO A 223 -5.31 11.38 -48.41
CA PRO A 223 -5.15 10.00 -48.91
C PRO A 223 -3.69 9.50 -48.87
N THR A 224 -2.74 10.43 -48.78
CA THR A 224 -1.29 10.20 -48.73
C THR A 224 -0.73 10.08 -47.31
N ALA A 225 -1.41 10.63 -46.29
CA ALA A 225 -1.01 10.55 -44.89
C ALA A 225 -1.53 9.25 -44.24
N LYS A 226 -0.96 8.12 -44.68
CA LYS A 226 -1.19 6.82 -44.05
C LYS A 226 -0.39 6.71 -42.74
N VAL A 227 -0.81 5.82 -41.85
CA VAL A 227 -0.05 5.49 -40.64
C VAL A 227 1.35 5.01 -41.06
N THR A 228 2.39 5.52 -40.40
CA THR A 228 3.77 5.08 -40.63
C THR A 228 3.85 3.57 -40.49
N PRO A 229 4.34 2.83 -41.52
CA PRO A 229 4.43 1.39 -41.44
C PRO A 229 5.45 0.99 -40.36
N ASN A 230 5.17 -0.11 -39.68
CA ASN A 230 6.13 -0.70 -38.75
C ASN A 230 7.40 -1.12 -39.51
N LYS A 231 8.54 -1.09 -38.82
CA LYS A 231 9.78 -1.68 -39.35
C LYS A 231 9.52 -3.17 -39.66
N PRO A 232 10.20 -3.74 -40.68
CA PRO A 232 10.11 -5.17 -40.95
C PRO A 232 10.40 -6.00 -39.70
N PHE A 233 9.53 -6.96 -39.40
CA PHE A 233 9.72 -7.86 -38.27
C PHE A 233 10.94 -8.76 -38.50
N VAL A 234 11.80 -8.84 -37.49
CA VAL A 234 12.97 -9.74 -37.49
C VAL A 234 12.74 -10.80 -36.41
N PRO A 235 12.61 -12.09 -36.76
CA PRO A 235 12.40 -13.15 -35.78
C PRO A 235 13.64 -13.32 -34.90
N PRO A 236 13.48 -13.81 -33.65
CA PRO A 236 14.61 -14.10 -32.79
C PRO A 236 15.46 -15.24 -33.37
N GLN A 237 16.76 -15.19 -33.07
CA GLN A 237 17.74 -16.20 -33.51
C GLN A 237 18.10 -17.21 -32.39
N SER A 238 17.63 -16.97 -31.17
CA SER A 238 17.83 -17.84 -30.02
C SER A 238 16.78 -18.94 -29.95
N TYR A 239 17.13 -20.08 -29.34
CA TYR A 239 16.16 -21.12 -28.99
C TYR A 239 15.11 -20.56 -28.04
N LEU A 240 13.84 -20.66 -28.45
CA LEU A 240 12.71 -20.22 -27.65
C LEU A 240 12.20 -21.37 -26.77
N TYR A 241 11.61 -21.01 -25.64
CA TYR A 241 11.00 -21.98 -24.72
C TYR A 241 9.71 -22.63 -25.31
N GLY A 242 9.30 -22.28 -26.52
CA GLY A 242 8.13 -22.83 -27.21
C GLY A 242 6.91 -21.90 -27.17
N LEU A 243 5.72 -22.45 -27.42
CA LEU A 243 4.48 -21.68 -27.46
C LEU A 243 4.01 -21.29 -26.06
N ALA A 244 4.15 -20.02 -25.71
CA ALA A 244 3.73 -19.44 -24.44
C ALA A 244 2.25 -19.74 -24.10
N GLU A 245 1.38 -19.68 -25.10
CA GLU A 245 -0.07 -19.87 -24.95
C GLU A 245 -0.45 -21.25 -24.39
N ARG A 246 0.32 -22.31 -24.70
CA ARG A 246 0.07 -23.68 -24.23
C ARG A 246 0.73 -23.98 -22.89
N ARG A 247 1.69 -23.15 -22.48
CA ARG A 247 2.42 -23.28 -21.21
C ARG A 247 1.77 -22.54 -20.05
N ALA A 248 0.58 -22.00 -20.26
CA ALA A 248 -0.09 -21.12 -19.30
C ALA A 248 0.71 -19.87 -18.93
N VAL A 249 1.65 -19.47 -19.78
CA VAL A 249 2.41 -18.23 -19.64
C VAL A 249 1.51 -17.04 -19.99
N ILE A 250 1.65 -15.96 -19.23
CA ILE A 250 1.00 -14.68 -19.53
C ILE A 250 1.83 -13.89 -20.54
N PRO A 251 1.24 -12.97 -21.33
CA PRO A 251 1.98 -12.13 -22.28
C PRO A 251 3.20 -11.46 -21.63
N GLY A 252 4.38 -11.69 -22.24
CA GLY A 252 5.67 -11.17 -21.76
C GLY A 252 6.04 -11.54 -20.32
N ASP A 253 5.49 -12.64 -19.77
CA ASP A 253 5.67 -13.06 -18.37
C ASP A 253 5.31 -11.98 -17.33
N SER A 254 4.50 -10.99 -17.72
CA SER A 254 4.26 -9.77 -16.92
C SER A 254 2.77 -9.52 -16.64
N TYR A 255 1.94 -9.31 -17.66
CA TYR A 255 0.51 -9.03 -17.48
C TYR A 255 -0.33 -9.41 -18.71
N GLY A 256 -1.66 -9.40 -18.56
CA GLY A 256 -2.59 -9.74 -19.63
C GLY A 256 -3.14 -11.15 -19.49
N ARG A 257 -3.61 -11.73 -20.62
CA ARG A 257 -4.31 -13.01 -20.61
C ARG A 257 -3.64 -13.98 -21.57
N ARG A 258 -3.37 -15.20 -21.11
CA ARG A 258 -2.87 -16.31 -21.95
C ARG A 258 -3.70 -16.50 -23.23
N SER A 259 -5.02 -16.37 -23.13
CA SER A 259 -5.95 -16.54 -24.27
C SER A 259 -5.84 -15.43 -25.33
N LEU A 260 -5.21 -14.30 -24.99
CA LEU A 260 -4.97 -13.18 -25.88
C LEU A 260 -3.46 -12.89 -25.82
N MET A 261 -2.67 -13.73 -26.50
CA MET A 261 -1.23 -13.63 -26.47
C MET A 261 -0.76 -12.44 -27.33
N TRP A 262 0.11 -11.60 -26.78
CA TRP A 262 0.74 -10.49 -27.47
C TRP A 262 2.11 -10.19 -26.84
N GLY A 263 2.93 -9.35 -27.48
CA GLY A 263 4.22 -8.91 -26.92
C GLY A 263 5.24 -10.04 -26.70
N ASN A 264 5.00 -11.20 -27.32
CA ASN A 264 5.96 -12.30 -27.37
C ASN A 264 6.76 -12.20 -28.67
N TRP A 265 7.61 -13.20 -28.90
CA TRP A 265 8.46 -13.28 -30.08
C TRP A 265 7.71 -13.36 -31.42
N PHE A 266 6.42 -13.70 -31.43
CA PHE A 266 5.54 -13.81 -32.60
C PHE A 266 4.16 -13.22 -32.31
#